data_AF-A0A150AYN2-F1
#
_entry.id   AF-A0A150AYN2-F1
#
_cell.length_a   1.000
_cell.length_b   1.000
_cell.length_c   1.000
_cell.angle_alpha   90.00
_cell.angle_beta   90.00
_cell.angle_gamma   90.00
#
_symmetry.space_group_name_H-M   'P 1'
#
loop_
_entity.id
_entity.type
_entity.pdbx_description
1 polymer ?
#
loop_
_entity_poly.entity_id
_entity_poly.type
_entity_poly.pdbx_seq_one_letter_code
_entity_poly.pdbx_strand_id
1 'polypeptide(L)'
;MAKVFDARRAIFIPATGGHPEGAEYRVAWGYEQWGQPTAVTKVQMVYNNKVAGRLSPSYPDGTLDERTVLLALDLVKKGYGTSSKKSKVVLVLKEIQPNETQEEVLERTEDEVHDMNIEIFSVPGAATSPVVGIELQKQVELEGNLVAFIFAVDVA
;
A
#
# COMPACT_ATOMS: atom_id res chain seq x y z
N MET A 1 3.88 0.38 28.80
CA MET A 1 4.77 0.33 27.62
C MET A 1 4.14 -0.62 26.62
N ALA A 2 3.71 -0.15 25.45
CA ALA A 2 3.09 -1.00 24.44
C ALA A 2 4.12 -2.01 23.91
N LYS A 3 3.85 -3.31 24.04
CA LYS A 3 4.86 -4.36 23.77
C LYS A 3 4.73 -5.01 22.39
N VAL A 4 3.51 -5.14 21.84
CA VAL A 4 3.29 -5.82 20.55
C VAL A 4 2.09 -5.19 19.86
N PHE A 5 2.27 -4.82 18.59
CA PHE A 5 1.17 -4.49 17.68
C PHE A 5 0.83 -5.75 16.88
N ASP A 6 -0.39 -6.26 17.06
CA ASP A 6 -0.95 -7.40 16.33
C ASP A 6 -1.80 -6.87 15.17
N ALA A 7 -1.18 -6.75 14.00
CA ALA A 7 -1.84 -6.26 12.80
C ALA A 7 -2.82 -7.33 12.26
N ARG A 8 -4.10 -6.97 12.18
CA ARG A 8 -5.16 -7.84 11.64
C ARG A 8 -5.43 -7.61 10.17
N ARG A 9 -5.04 -6.45 9.65
CA ARG A 9 -5.10 -6.11 8.23
C ARG A 9 -4.20 -4.94 7.94
N ALA A 10 -3.58 -4.95 6.78
CA ALA A 10 -2.77 -3.87 6.27
C ALA A 10 -3.06 -3.64 4.79
N ILE A 11 -2.96 -2.37 4.40
CA ILE A 11 -2.94 -1.89 3.02
C ILE A 11 -1.60 -1.16 2.84
N PHE A 12 -0.95 -1.44 1.73
CA PHE A 12 0.29 -0.81 1.29
C PHE A 12 -0.04 0.22 0.19
N ILE A 13 0.67 1.33 0.19
CA ILE A 13 0.48 2.43 -0.75
C ILE A 13 1.87 2.79 -1.28
N PRO A 14 2.14 2.63 -2.58
CA PRO A 14 3.37 3.13 -3.19
C PRO A 14 3.51 4.63 -2.96
N ALA A 15 4.65 5.08 -2.45
CA ALA A 15 4.92 6.51 -2.33
C ALA A 15 5.22 7.08 -3.71
N THR A 16 4.52 8.13 -4.13
CA THR A 16 4.66 8.72 -5.48
C THR A 16 5.68 9.86 -5.54
N GLY A 17 6.15 10.37 -4.39
CA GLY A 17 7.17 11.40 -4.35
C GLY A 17 7.76 11.66 -2.96
N GLY A 18 8.93 12.32 -2.93
CA GLY A 18 9.59 12.74 -1.69
C GLY A 18 10.31 11.64 -0.91
N HIS A 19 10.21 10.38 -1.35
CA HIS A 19 10.89 9.22 -0.76
C HIS A 19 11.76 8.48 -1.78
N PRO A 20 12.75 7.68 -1.32
CA PRO A 20 13.48 6.77 -2.20
C PRO A 20 12.55 5.81 -2.95
N GLU A 21 13.02 5.31 -4.09
CA GLU A 21 12.35 4.26 -4.87
C GLU A 21 12.03 3.03 -4.02
N GLY A 22 10.89 2.38 -4.31
CA GLY A 22 10.42 1.23 -3.54
C GLY A 22 9.90 1.55 -2.13
N ALA A 23 9.74 2.84 -1.79
CA ALA A 23 9.10 3.24 -0.53
C ALA A 23 7.59 3.05 -0.59
N GLU A 24 7.01 2.55 0.50
CA GLU A 24 5.57 2.38 0.67
C GLU A 24 5.11 2.99 2.00
N TYR A 25 3.88 3.49 2.05
CA TYR A 25 3.16 3.68 3.30
C TYR A 25 2.40 2.40 3.63
N ARG A 26 2.50 1.95 4.87
CA ARG A 26 1.69 0.84 5.40
C ARG A 26 0.66 1.39 6.36
N VAL A 27 -0.61 1.27 5.99
CA VAL A 27 -1.75 1.56 6.86
C VAL A 27 -2.28 0.25 7.40
N ALA A 28 -2.21 0.05 8.71
CA ALA A 28 -2.59 -1.20 9.35
C ALA A 28 -3.55 -0.98 10.51
N TRP A 29 -4.59 -1.82 10.60
CA TRP A 29 -5.49 -1.90 11.75
C TRP A 29 -5.22 -3.17 12.55
N GLY A 30 -5.27 -3.08 13.87
CA GLY A 30 -5.00 -4.20 14.75
C GLY A 30 -5.12 -3.85 16.22
N TYR A 31 -4.52 -4.66 17.07
CA TYR A 31 -4.56 -4.47 18.52
C TYR A 31 -3.18 -4.14 19.08
N GLU A 32 -3.14 -3.23 20.04
CA GLU A 32 -1.94 -2.93 20.80
C GLU A 32 -2.22 -3.01 22.30
N GLN A 33 -1.25 -3.48 23.08
CA GLN A 33 -1.39 -3.63 24.52
C GLN A 33 -1.11 -2.31 25.26
N TRP A 34 -2.17 -1.58 25.64
CA TRP A 34 -2.06 -0.33 26.42
C TRP A 34 -2.42 -0.52 27.91
N GLY A 35 -2.42 -1.78 28.38
CA GLY A 35 -2.97 -2.22 29.67
C GLY A 35 -4.10 -3.24 29.44
N GLN A 36 -4.92 -2.96 28.43
CA GLN A 36 -5.84 -3.89 27.79
C GLN A 36 -5.64 -3.85 26.25
N PRO A 37 -6.03 -4.90 25.51
CA PRO A 37 -6.00 -4.88 24.05
C PRO A 37 -6.85 -3.71 23.54
N THR A 38 -6.20 -2.76 22.87
CA THR A 38 -6.85 -1.56 22.33
C THR A 38 -6.76 -1.61 20.82
N ALA A 39 -7.90 -1.44 20.14
CA ALA A 39 -7.92 -1.36 18.69
C ALA A 39 -7.28 -0.05 18.23
N VAL A 40 -6.29 -0.13 17.34
CA VAL A 40 -5.54 1.01 16.84
C VAL A 40 -5.34 0.90 15.33
N THR A 41 -5.22 2.05 14.68
CA THR A 41 -4.74 2.16 13.30
C THR A 41 -3.38 2.82 13.31
N LYS A 42 -2.42 2.26 12.59
CA LYS A 42 -1.07 2.82 12.44
C LYS A 42 -0.78 3.09 10.97
N VAL A 43 -0.15 4.24 10.72
CA VAL A 43 0.55 4.52 9.47
C VAL A 43 2.04 4.36 9.76
N GLN A 44 2.76 3.67 8.88
CA GLN A 44 4.19 3.42 9.04
C GLN A 44 4.88 3.51 7.68
N MET A 45 6.11 4.02 7.65
CA MET A 45 6.93 3.90 6.44
C MET A 45 7.44 2.47 6.27
N VAL A 46 7.54 2.04 5.02
CA VAL A 46 8.14 0.79 4.60
C VAL A 46 9.17 1.11 3.53
N TYR A 47 10.37 0.56 3.70
CA TYR A 47 11.43 0.64 2.69
C TYR A 47 11.90 -0.77 2.38
N ASN A 48 11.92 -1.16 1.11
CA ASN A 48 12.34 -2.50 0.66
C ASN A 48 11.64 -3.61 1.47
N ASN A 49 10.30 -3.54 1.54
CA ASN A 49 9.45 -4.46 2.28
C ASN A 49 9.70 -4.54 3.81
N LYS A 50 10.42 -3.58 4.39
CA LYS A 50 10.70 -3.52 5.84
C LYS A 50 10.11 -2.27 6.48
N VAL A 51 9.30 -2.48 7.52
CA VAL A 51 8.71 -1.38 8.31
C VAL A 51 9.81 -0.59 9.03
N ALA A 52 9.87 0.71 8.79
CA ALA A 52 10.83 1.62 9.42
C ALA A 52 10.35 2.06 10.82
N GLY A 53 10.55 1.20 11.82
CA GLY A 53 9.89 1.35 13.13
C GLY A 53 10.20 2.61 13.96
N ARG A 54 11.27 3.35 13.68
CA ARG A 54 11.64 4.57 14.44
C ARG A 54 11.36 5.88 13.70
N LEU A 55 10.89 5.80 12.45
CA LEU A 55 10.57 6.98 11.65
C LEU A 55 9.09 7.30 11.76
N SER A 56 8.79 8.57 12.01
CA SER A 56 7.44 9.08 11.86
C SER A 56 7.06 8.99 10.38
N PRO A 57 5.88 8.45 10.04
CA PRO A 57 5.40 8.51 8.67
C PRO A 57 5.18 9.96 8.25
N SER A 58 5.58 10.29 7.03
CA SER A 58 5.36 11.60 6.43
C SER A 58 5.06 11.43 4.95
N TYR A 59 3.97 12.02 4.48
CA TYR A 59 3.61 12.14 3.07
C TYR A 59 3.47 13.63 2.74
N PRO A 60 3.71 14.05 1.48
CA PRO A 60 3.58 15.46 1.13
C PRO A 60 2.12 15.94 1.16
N ASP A 61 1.87 17.08 1.81
CA ASP A 61 0.52 17.67 1.91
C ASP A 61 -0.02 18.06 0.52
N GLY A 62 -1.33 17.88 0.32
CA GLY A 62 -2.02 18.25 -0.92
C GLY A 62 -1.78 17.32 -2.10
N THR A 63 -1.15 16.16 -1.90
CA THR A 63 -0.80 15.21 -2.95
C THR A 63 -1.70 13.97 -2.99
N LEU A 64 -1.54 13.14 -4.03
CA LEU A 64 -2.21 11.84 -4.09
C LEU A 64 -1.77 10.91 -2.96
N ASP A 65 -0.53 11.01 -2.47
CA ASP A 65 -0.06 10.21 -1.32
C ASP A 65 -0.92 10.47 -0.08
N GLU A 66 -1.14 11.74 0.27
CA GLU A 66 -2.01 12.13 1.39
C GLU A 66 -3.42 11.55 1.23
N ARG A 67 -4.04 11.79 0.07
CA ARG A 67 -5.41 11.32 -0.21
C ARG A 67 -5.52 9.80 -0.14
N THR A 68 -4.51 9.09 -0.64
CA THR A 68 -4.48 7.63 -0.65
C THR A 68 -4.30 7.07 0.76
N VAL A 69 -3.47 7.70 1.60
CA VAL A 69 -3.32 7.33 3.01
C VAL A 69 -4.64 7.55 3.77
N LEU A 70 -5.31 8.68 3.56
CA LEU A 70 -6.62 8.96 4.16
C LEU A 70 -7.68 7.95 3.74
N LEU A 71 -7.72 7.58 2.46
CA LEU A 71 -8.59 6.53 1.95
C LEU A 71 -8.28 5.17 2.59
N ALA A 72 -7.01 4.79 2.68
CA ALA A 72 -6.61 3.54 3.31
C ALA A 72 -6.97 3.49 4.80
N LEU A 73 -6.87 4.61 5.53
CA LEU A 73 -7.28 4.71 6.95
C LEU A 73 -8.76 4.38 7.15
N ASP A 74 -9.62 4.75 6.20
CA ASP A 74 -11.04 4.39 6.20
C ASP A 74 -11.24 2.92 5.77
N LEU A 75 -10.59 2.49 4.68
CA LEU A 75 -10.72 1.13 4.14
C LEU A 75 -10.31 0.06 5.16
N VAL A 76 -9.19 0.24 5.88
CA VAL A 76 -8.79 -0.72 6.92
C VAL A 76 -9.76 -0.75 8.10
N LYS A 77 -10.56 0.28 8.34
CA LYS A 77 -11.61 0.23 9.38
C LYS A 77 -12.83 -0.54 8.87
N LYS A 78 -13.13 -0.43 7.57
CA LYS A 78 -14.20 -1.15 6.87
C LYS A 78 -13.90 -2.63 6.59
N GLY A 79 -12.70 -3.10 6.94
CA GLY A 79 -12.33 -4.52 6.84
C GLY A 79 -11.45 -4.88 5.64
N TYR A 80 -11.06 -3.91 4.82
CA TYR A 80 -10.13 -4.13 3.71
C TYR A 80 -8.68 -4.32 4.20
N GLY A 81 -7.87 -4.96 3.37
CA GLY A 81 -6.47 -5.29 3.64
C GLY A 81 -6.26 -6.76 3.99
N THR A 82 -5.01 -7.12 4.25
CA THR A 82 -4.61 -8.51 4.53
C THR A 82 -3.74 -8.60 5.79
N SER A 83 -3.86 -9.71 6.53
CA SER A 83 -2.91 -10.11 7.58
C SER A 83 -1.86 -11.11 7.08
N SER A 84 -1.94 -11.49 5.80
CA SER A 84 -1.02 -12.44 5.20
C SER A 84 0.41 -11.94 5.27
N LYS A 85 1.34 -12.88 5.42
CA LYS A 85 2.78 -12.62 5.26
C LYS A 85 3.29 -12.93 3.85
N LYS A 86 2.45 -13.56 3.02
CA LYS A 86 2.78 -14.01 1.66
C LYS A 86 2.14 -13.13 0.59
N SER A 87 1.14 -12.35 0.98
CA SER A 87 0.40 -11.46 0.09
C SER A 87 0.30 -10.06 0.67
N LYS A 88 0.28 -9.06 -0.20
CA LYS A 88 0.03 -7.66 0.11
C LYS A 88 -1.31 -7.26 -0.51
N VAL A 89 -1.96 -6.27 0.12
CA VAL A 89 -3.01 -5.50 -0.53
C VAL A 89 -2.41 -4.14 -0.83
N VAL A 90 -2.39 -3.77 -2.10
CA VAL A 90 -1.82 -2.50 -2.59
C VAL A 90 -2.96 -1.59 -3.04
N LEU A 91 -2.98 -0.37 -2.52
CA LEU A 91 -3.92 0.68 -2.91
C LEU A 91 -3.16 1.75 -3.68
N VAL A 92 -3.61 2.02 -4.90
CA VAL A 92 -3.08 3.09 -5.75
C VAL A 92 -4.21 4.02 -6.15
N LEU A 93 -3.95 5.33 -6.05
CA LEU A 93 -4.85 6.38 -6.52
C LEU A 93 -4.26 7.00 -7.79
N LYS A 94 -5.06 7.12 -8.83
CA LYS A 94 -4.67 7.71 -10.11
C LYS A 94 -5.65 8.79 -10.52
N GLU A 95 -5.11 9.74 -11.28
CA GLU A 95 -5.87 10.75 -11.99
C GLU A 95 -6.02 10.34 -13.46
N ILE A 96 -7.25 10.24 -13.94
CA ILE A 96 -7.58 9.97 -15.34
C ILE A 96 -7.38 11.25 -16.14
N GLN A 97 -6.46 11.21 -17.09
CA GLN A 97 -6.20 12.35 -17.97
C GLN A 97 -7.33 12.50 -19.01
N PRO A 98 -7.60 13.70 -19.56
CA PRO A 98 -8.72 13.93 -20.49
C PRO A 98 -8.75 13.05 -21.74
N ASN A 99 -7.61 12.49 -22.14
CA ASN A 99 -7.44 11.65 -23.33
C ASN A 99 -7.11 10.20 -22.97
N GLU A 100 -7.28 9.80 -21.71
CA GLU A 100 -6.99 8.46 -21.21
C GLU A 100 -8.31 7.84 -20.71
N THR A 101 -8.51 6.58 -21.04
CA THR A 101 -9.60 5.78 -20.50
C THR A 101 -9.19 5.18 -19.17
N GLN A 102 -10.17 4.83 -18.34
CA GLN A 102 -9.91 4.17 -17.08
C GLN A 102 -9.25 2.79 -17.25
N GLU A 103 -9.52 2.09 -18.35
CA GLU A 103 -8.90 0.81 -18.69
C GLU A 103 -7.40 0.99 -18.97
N GLU A 104 -7.02 2.01 -19.76
CA GLU A 104 -5.62 2.35 -19.98
C GLU A 104 -4.90 2.75 -18.67
N VAL A 105 -5.57 3.50 -17.78
CA VAL A 105 -5.03 3.81 -16.46
C VAL A 105 -4.84 2.54 -15.62
N LEU A 106 -5.81 1.62 -15.65
CA LEU A 106 -5.75 0.37 -14.92
C LEU A 106 -4.58 -0.49 -15.40
N GLU A 107 -4.46 -0.75 -16.70
CA GLU A 107 -3.39 -1.56 -17.29
C GLU A 107 -2.01 -1.00 -16.91
N ARG A 108 -1.80 0.30 -17.10
CA ARG A 108 -0.55 0.96 -16.69
C ARG A 108 -0.30 0.85 -15.19
N THR A 109 -1.34 0.97 -14.36
CA THR A 109 -1.19 0.88 -12.90
C THR A 109 -0.85 -0.55 -12.48
N GLU A 110 -1.41 -1.55 -13.15
CA GLU A 110 -1.08 -2.95 -12.93
C GLU A 110 0.40 -3.22 -13.21
N ASP A 111 0.90 -2.75 -14.35
CA ASP A 111 2.32 -2.84 -14.73
C ASP A 111 3.22 -2.13 -13.70
N GLU A 112 2.88 -0.90 -13.29
CA GLU A 112 3.64 -0.16 -12.28
C GLU A 112 3.69 -0.89 -10.93
N VAL A 113 2.58 -1.46 -10.47
CA VAL A 113 2.54 -2.22 -9.21
C VAL A 113 3.33 -3.54 -9.35
N HIS A 114 3.26 -4.19 -10.50
CA HIS A 114 3.99 -5.41 -10.79
C HIS A 114 5.50 -5.18 -10.74
N ASP A 115 5.98 -4.21 -11.51
CA ASP A 115 7.40 -3.91 -11.63
C ASP A 115 7.99 -3.43 -10.30
N MET A 116 7.28 -2.57 -9.58
CA MET A 116 7.69 -2.12 -8.24
C MET A 116 7.84 -3.31 -7.27
N ASN A 117 6.92 -4.29 -7.31
CA ASN A 117 7.02 -5.45 -6.44
C ASN A 117 8.11 -6.42 -6.90
N ILE A 118 8.42 -6.52 -8.20
CA ILE A 118 9.62 -7.25 -8.63
C ILE A 118 10.87 -6.60 -8.03
N GLU A 119 11.00 -5.28 -8.11
CA GLU A 119 12.17 -4.57 -7.60
C GLU A 119 12.31 -4.68 -6.08
N ILE A 120 11.23 -4.44 -5.33
CA ILE A 120 11.22 -4.52 -3.86
C ILE A 120 11.68 -5.89 -3.36
N PHE A 121 11.29 -6.97 -4.05
CA PHE A 121 11.55 -8.34 -3.63
C PHE A 121 12.78 -8.96 -4.32
N SER A 122 13.38 -8.26 -5.29
CA SER A 122 14.61 -8.69 -5.94
C SER A 122 15.78 -8.66 -4.95
N VAL A 123 16.51 -9.78 -4.91
CA VAL A 123 17.74 -9.86 -4.12
C VAL A 123 18.91 -9.49 -5.02
N PRO A 124 19.75 -8.51 -4.64
CA PRO A 124 20.93 -8.15 -5.43
C PRO A 124 21.82 -9.37 -5.70
N GLY A 125 22.10 -9.63 -6.98
CA GLY A 125 22.92 -10.77 -7.41
C GLY A 125 22.19 -12.11 -7.49
N ALA A 126 20.86 -12.15 -7.31
CA ALA A 126 20.07 -13.34 -7.58
C ALA A 126 20.03 -13.65 -9.09
N ALA A 127 20.06 -14.94 -9.43
CA ALA A 127 19.98 -15.42 -10.80
C ALA A 127 18.55 -15.44 -11.36
N THR A 128 17.55 -15.24 -10.52
CA THR A 128 16.13 -15.30 -10.87
C THR A 128 15.38 -14.15 -10.21
N SER A 129 14.46 -13.54 -10.96
CA SER A 129 13.50 -12.58 -10.43
C SER A 129 12.42 -13.28 -9.60
N PRO A 130 11.84 -12.61 -8.58
CA PRO A 130 10.68 -13.11 -7.86
C PRO A 130 9.48 -13.26 -8.81
N VAL A 131 8.58 -14.20 -8.52
CA VAL A 131 7.32 -14.32 -9.24
C VAL A 131 6.29 -13.47 -8.51
N VAL A 132 5.77 -12.44 -9.20
CA VAL A 132 4.75 -11.53 -8.68
C VAL A 132 3.44 -11.77 -9.42
N GLY A 133 2.40 -12.15 -8.68
CA GLY A 133 1.03 -12.22 -9.18
C GLY A 133 0.25 -10.99 -8.74
N ILE A 134 -0.52 -10.39 -9.66
CA ILE A 134 -1.41 -9.27 -9.37
C ILE A 134 -2.85 -9.65 -9.73
N GLU A 135 -3.78 -9.28 -8.84
CA GLU A 135 -5.21 -9.40 -9.08
C GLU A 135 -5.91 -8.11 -8.62
N LEU A 136 -6.67 -7.47 -9.52
CA LEU A 136 -7.54 -6.36 -9.15
C LEU A 136 -8.69 -6.89 -8.27
N GLN A 137 -8.72 -6.49 -7.00
CA GLN A 137 -9.80 -6.85 -6.08
C GLN A 137 -10.99 -5.90 -6.18
N LYS A 138 -10.71 -4.61 -6.34
CA LYS A 138 -11.75 -3.59 -6.34
C LYS A 138 -11.27 -2.30 -6.98
N GLN A 139 -12.19 -1.65 -7.66
CA GLN A 139 -12.05 -0.27 -8.09
C GLN A 139 -13.02 0.64 -7.31
N VAL A 140 -12.59 1.86 -7.01
CA VAL A 140 -13.41 2.89 -6.36
C VAL A 140 -13.24 4.20 -7.12
N GLU A 141 -14.31 4.67 -7.74
CA GLU A 141 -14.39 6.02 -8.31
C GLU A 141 -14.51 7.05 -7.19
N LEU A 142 -13.75 8.14 -7.29
CA LEU A 142 -13.75 9.24 -6.35
C LEU A 142 -14.16 10.54 -7.07
N GLU A 143 -14.35 11.61 -6.30
CA GLU A 143 -14.73 12.91 -6.87
C GLU A 143 -13.73 13.41 -7.93
N GLY A 144 -14.26 13.98 -9.01
CA GLY A 144 -13.47 14.48 -10.13
C GLY A 144 -13.09 13.37 -11.11
N ASN A 145 -11.83 13.37 -11.53
CA ASN A 145 -11.22 12.38 -12.44
C ASN A 145 -10.33 11.38 -11.69
N LEU A 146 -10.61 11.12 -10.41
CA LEU A 146 -9.79 10.26 -9.56
C LEU A 146 -10.37 8.85 -9.46
N VAL A 147 -9.52 7.84 -9.59
CA VAL A 147 -9.87 6.43 -9.45
C VAL A 147 -8.86 5.72 -8.56
N ALA A 148 -9.36 4.94 -7.61
CA ALA A 148 -8.55 4.11 -6.73
C ALA A 148 -8.67 2.63 -7.12
N PHE A 149 -7.52 1.96 -7.23
CA PHE A 149 -7.42 0.53 -7.50
C PHE A 149 -6.85 -0.19 -6.28
N ILE A 150 -7.50 -1.30 -5.91
CA ILE A 150 -7.08 -2.17 -4.83
C ILE A 150 -6.65 -3.49 -5.45
N PHE A 151 -5.36 -3.79 -5.35
CA PHE A 151 -4.76 -5.02 -5.87
C PHE A 151 -4.42 -5.97 -4.73
N ALA A 152 -4.63 -7.27 -4.95
CA ALA A 152 -3.90 -8.31 -4.25
C ALA A 152 -2.59 -8.55 -4.99
N VAL A 153 -1.49 -8.60 -4.24
CA VAL A 153 -0.18 -8.91 -4.76
C VAL A 153 0.37 -10.11 -4.01
N ASP A 154 0.60 -11.21 -4.73
CA ASP A 154 1.20 -12.43 -4.22
C ASP A 154 2.65 -12.51 -4.70
N VAL A 155 3.59 -12.80 -3.78
CA VAL A 155 5.01 -12.94 -4.12
C VAL A 155 5.49 -14.33 -3.72
N ALA A 156 6.03 -15.07 -4.68
CA ALA A 156 6.54 -16.43 -4.52
C ALA A 156 8.05 -16.54 -4.72
#